data_AF-A0A965QL54-F1
#
_entry.id   AF-A0A965QL54-F1
#
_cell.length_a   1.000
_cell.length_b   1.000
_cell.length_c   1.000
_cell.angle_alpha   90.00
_cell.angle_beta   90.00
_cell.angle_gamma   90.00
#
_symmetry.space_group_name_H-M   'P 1'
#
loop_
_entity.id
_entity.type
_entity.pdbx_description
1 polymer ?
#
loop_
_entity_poly.entity_id
_entity_poly.type
_entity_poly.pdbx_seq_one_letter_code
_entity_poly.pdbx_strand_id
1 'polypeptide(L)'
;MDFLKKSTGHAVVLEEPTSFETSRAGATAVGLPELDVARVDPKKVFKKVRSSKARLPELSEPEVIRHFTRMSTWNYAIDLGIYPLGSCTMKYNPRLNEEIARSGELSEAHPYDPIEWSQGHLRVMWELTEDLKGVTGMPGVSLQPAAGAHGELTGLMLVS
;
A
#
# COMPACT_ATOMS: atom_id res chain seq x y z
N MET A 1 24.57 -3.48 34.03
CA MET A 1 24.59 -4.82 33.39
C MET A 1 23.23 -5.52 33.57
N ASP A 2 22.11 -4.86 33.22
CA ASP A 2 20.77 -5.47 33.24
C ASP A 2 20.09 -5.50 31.86
N PHE A 3 20.76 -4.94 30.82
CA PHE A 3 20.30 -4.96 29.43
C PHE A 3 20.44 -6.35 28.77
N LEU A 4 21.26 -7.25 29.34
CA LEU A 4 21.61 -8.55 28.76
C LEU A 4 20.85 -9.75 29.34
N LYS A 5 19.85 -9.54 30.21
CA LYS A 5 19.07 -10.63 30.85
C LYS A 5 17.76 -11.02 30.13
N LYS A 6 17.49 -10.49 28.93
CA LYS A 6 16.38 -10.97 28.09
C LYS A 6 16.91 -11.85 26.96
N SER A 7 17.56 -12.97 27.29
CA SER A 7 17.74 -14.04 26.33
C SER A 7 16.38 -14.69 26.05
N THR A 8 15.75 -14.22 24.98
CA THR A 8 15.10 -15.04 23.93
C THR A 8 14.46 -16.34 24.41
N GLY A 9 13.37 -16.24 25.16
CA GLY A 9 12.47 -17.36 25.44
C GLY A 9 11.14 -17.29 24.69
N HIS A 10 10.85 -16.22 23.96
CA HIS A 10 9.53 -15.97 23.38
C HIS A 10 9.70 -15.60 21.91
N ALA A 11 9.66 -16.62 21.04
CA ALA A 11 9.69 -16.43 19.58
C ALA A 11 8.42 -15.76 19.04
N VAL A 12 7.42 -15.51 19.89
CA VAL A 12 6.21 -14.76 19.58
C VAL A 12 5.96 -13.76 20.71
N VAL A 13 6.19 -12.47 20.43
CA VAL A 13 5.76 -11.38 21.30
C VAL A 13 4.29 -11.17 21.02
N LEU A 14 3.38 -11.53 21.93
CA LEU A 14 1.91 -11.40 21.74
C LEU A 14 1.34 -10.07 22.26
N GLU A 15 2.19 -9.19 22.79
CA GLU A 15 1.86 -7.82 23.21
C GLU A 15 2.92 -6.86 22.65
N GLU A 16 2.58 -6.19 21.55
CA GLU A 16 3.40 -5.26 20.80
C GLU A 16 2.89 -3.85 21.12
N PRO A 17 3.70 -2.97 21.72
CA PRO A 17 3.31 -1.59 21.93
C PRO A 17 3.06 -0.90 20.59
N THR A 18 2.19 0.09 20.58
CA THR A 18 1.97 0.91 19.40
C THR A 18 3.25 1.61 18.97
N SER A 19 3.34 1.94 17.69
CA SER A 19 4.45 2.73 17.16
C SER A 19 4.59 4.10 17.84
N PHE A 20 3.52 4.62 18.43
CA PHE A 20 3.53 5.87 19.22
C PHE A 20 4.15 5.71 20.61
N GLU A 21 3.92 4.58 21.28
CA GLU A 21 4.48 4.31 22.62
C GLU A 21 5.97 4.01 22.58
N THR A 22 6.46 3.49 21.45
CA THR A 22 7.88 3.22 21.20
C THR A 22 8.61 4.37 20.52
N SER A 23 7.88 5.43 20.16
CA SER A 23 8.41 6.61 19.48
C SER A 23 9.47 7.32 20.31
N ARG A 24 10.57 7.73 19.67
CA ARG A 24 11.65 8.50 20.29
C ARG A 24 11.87 9.79 19.50
N ALA A 25 11.73 10.93 20.17
CA ALA A 25 11.89 12.24 19.55
C ALA A 25 13.21 12.34 18.75
N GLY A 26 13.12 12.75 17.49
CA GLY A 26 14.24 12.89 16.57
C GLY A 26 14.65 11.62 15.83
N ALA A 27 14.05 10.46 16.09
CA ALA A 27 14.35 9.23 15.34
C ALA A 27 13.72 9.27 13.93
N THR A 28 14.49 8.82 12.95
CA THR A 28 14.10 8.82 11.53
C THR A 28 14.36 7.46 10.89
N ALA A 29 13.35 6.89 10.25
CA ALA A 29 13.45 5.61 9.58
C ALA A 29 14.07 5.71 8.18
N VAL A 30 13.98 6.88 7.55
CA VAL A 30 14.45 7.10 6.19
C VAL A 30 15.48 8.21 6.20
N GLY A 31 16.64 7.93 5.58
CA GLY A 31 17.57 8.96 5.15
C GLY A 31 17.16 9.43 3.76
N LEU A 32 16.65 10.66 3.66
CA LEU A 32 16.48 11.29 2.35
C LEU A 32 17.85 11.69 1.80
N PRO A 33 18.07 11.62 0.48
CA PRO A 33 19.30 12.12 -0.12
C PRO A 33 19.48 13.62 0.19
N GLU A 34 20.72 14.09 0.14
CA GLU A 34 20.99 15.52 0.23
C GLU A 34 20.26 16.28 -0.88
N LEU A 35 19.84 17.51 -0.57
CA LEU A 35 19.19 18.35 -1.57
C LEU A 35 20.20 18.69 -2.67
N ASP A 36 19.85 18.35 -3.90
CA ASP A 36 20.51 18.77 -5.13
C ASP A 36 20.15 20.21 -5.54
N VAL A 37 19.21 20.82 -4.83
CA VAL A 37 18.72 22.20 -5.04
C VAL A 37 18.84 23.04 -3.77
N ALA A 38 18.79 24.37 -3.95
CA ALA A 38 18.84 25.30 -2.83
C ALA A 38 17.67 25.08 -1.86
N ARG A 39 17.98 24.98 -0.56
CA ARG A 39 16.97 24.80 0.49
C ARG A 39 16.06 26.02 0.56
N VAL A 40 14.75 25.79 0.44
CA VAL A 40 13.73 26.85 0.52
C VAL A 40 13.00 26.78 1.86
N ASP A 41 12.73 27.95 2.46
CA ASP A 41 11.86 28.06 3.65
C ASP A 41 10.38 27.99 3.22
N PRO A 42 9.63 26.94 3.63
CA PRO A 42 8.23 26.79 3.25
C PRO A 42 7.36 28.00 3.62
N LYS A 43 7.71 28.75 4.68
CA LYS A 43 6.94 29.94 5.10
C LYS A 43 7.01 31.10 4.11
N LYS A 44 8.04 31.14 3.27
CA LYS A 44 8.20 32.17 2.24
C LYS A 44 7.45 31.83 0.95
N VAL A 45 7.18 30.54 0.71
CA VAL A 45 6.57 30.03 -0.52
C VAL A 45 5.07 29.82 -0.35
N PHE A 46 4.66 29.22 0.77
CA PHE A 46 3.29 28.80 0.99
C PHE A 46 2.55 29.76 1.90
N LYS A 47 1.34 30.15 1.50
CA LYS A 47 0.45 31.03 2.28
C LYS A 47 -0.02 30.41 3.60
N LYS A 48 -0.01 29.08 3.69
CA LYS A 48 -0.44 28.33 4.88
C LYS A 48 0.61 27.27 5.20
N VAL A 49 1.23 27.38 6.35
CA VAL A 49 2.18 26.40 6.88
C VAL A 49 1.68 25.95 8.25
N ARG A 50 1.81 24.66 8.54
CA ARG A 50 1.38 24.09 9.82
C ARG A 50 2.18 24.73 10.97
N SER A 51 1.49 25.13 12.04
CA SER A 51 2.11 25.78 13.20
C SER A 51 2.85 24.80 14.12
N SER A 52 2.48 23.53 14.12
CA SER A 52 3.08 22.46 14.93
C SER A 52 3.43 21.25 14.07
N LYS A 53 4.33 20.37 14.53
CA LYS A 53 4.62 19.13 13.81
C LYS A 53 3.42 18.19 13.78
N ALA A 54 3.37 17.30 12.79
CA ALA A 54 2.44 16.17 12.78
C ALA A 54 2.76 15.22 13.94
N ARG A 55 1.72 14.69 14.59
CA ARG A 55 1.87 13.62 15.59
C ARG A 55 2.06 12.31 14.85
N LEU A 56 3.25 12.11 14.30
CA LEU A 56 3.69 10.86 13.68
C LEU A 56 4.68 10.18 14.63
N PRO A 57 4.75 8.84 14.64
CA PRO A 57 5.77 8.14 15.41
C PRO A 57 7.15 8.40 14.81
N GLU A 58 8.13 8.64 15.67
CA GLU A 58 9.53 8.85 15.32
C GLU A 58 10.28 7.56 15.69
N LEU A 59 10.61 6.75 14.69
CA LEU A 59 11.25 5.44 14.81
C LEU A 59 12.37 5.32 13.80
N SER A 60 13.40 4.54 14.12
CA SER A 60 14.45 4.12 13.17
C SER A 60 13.97 2.97 12.28
N GLU A 61 14.68 2.74 11.16
CA GLU A 61 14.32 1.69 10.19
C GLU A 61 14.20 0.30 10.85
N PRO A 62 15.15 -0.15 11.70
CA PRO A 62 15.04 -1.45 12.35
C PRO A 62 13.86 -1.52 13.34
N GLU A 63 13.49 -0.40 13.98
CA GLU A 63 12.33 -0.34 14.87
C GLU A 63 11.04 -0.51 14.07
N VAL A 64 10.91 0.16 12.91
CA VAL A 64 9.77 0.01 11.99
C VAL A 64 9.66 -1.42 11.47
N ILE A 65 10.76 -1.99 10.98
CA ILE A 65 10.77 -3.37 10.47
C ILE A 65 10.35 -4.35 11.56
N ARG A 66 10.96 -4.28 12.75
CA ARG A 66 10.62 -5.17 13.88
C ARG A 66 9.16 -5.03 14.29
N HIS A 67 8.60 -3.82 14.28
CA HIS A 67 7.21 -3.58 14.63
C HIS A 67 6.26 -4.29 13.64
N PHE A 68 6.39 -4.02 12.35
CA PHE A 68 5.51 -4.62 11.34
C PHE A 68 5.73 -6.12 11.15
N THR A 69 6.97 -6.62 11.29
CA THR A 69 7.24 -8.07 11.28
C THR A 69 6.54 -8.76 12.45
N ARG A 70 6.61 -8.21 13.68
CA ARG A 70 5.91 -8.77 14.84
C ARG A 70 4.40 -8.74 14.66
N MET A 71 3.84 -7.62 14.18
CA MET A 71 2.39 -7.56 13.91
C MET A 71 1.96 -8.56 12.83
N SER A 72 2.79 -8.82 11.81
CA SER A 72 2.42 -9.78 10.77
C SER A 72 2.29 -11.21 11.29
N THR A 73 3.03 -11.60 12.34
CA THR A 73 2.93 -12.96 12.91
C THR A 73 1.66 -13.18 13.72
N TRP A 74 0.93 -12.11 14.05
CA TRP A 74 -0.34 -12.18 14.77
C TRP A 74 -1.53 -12.36 13.83
N ASN A 75 -1.35 -12.12 12.53
CA ASN A 75 -2.40 -12.24 11.55
C ASN A 75 -2.50 -13.68 11.04
N TYR A 76 -3.73 -14.21 11.00
CA TYR A 76 -4.01 -15.36 10.15
C TYR A 76 -4.12 -14.89 8.70
N ALA A 77 -3.60 -15.66 7.75
CA ALA A 77 -3.58 -15.32 6.34
C ALA A 77 -3.84 -16.55 5.49
N ILE A 78 -4.31 -16.35 4.26
CA ILE A 78 -4.56 -17.43 3.31
C ILE A 78 -3.29 -18.25 3.00
N ASP A 79 -2.12 -17.63 3.13
CA ASP A 79 -0.83 -18.29 2.93
C ASP A 79 -0.49 -19.29 4.05
N LEU A 80 -1.14 -19.16 5.23
CA LEU A 80 -0.92 -20.05 6.37
C LEU A 80 -1.86 -21.27 6.36
N GLY A 81 -3.00 -21.18 5.67
CA GLY A 81 -3.97 -22.27 5.60
C GLY A 81 -5.31 -21.85 5.01
N ILE A 82 -6.30 -22.76 5.12
CA ILE A 82 -7.64 -22.55 4.53
C ILE A 82 -8.34 -21.40 5.26
N TYR A 83 -8.88 -20.45 4.47
CA TYR A 83 -9.57 -19.26 4.96
C TYR A 83 -11.03 -19.23 4.43
N PRO A 84 -11.98 -20.00 5.01
CA PRO A 84 -13.27 -20.29 4.39
C PRO A 84 -14.33 -19.20 4.65
N LEU A 85 -14.08 -17.98 4.17
CA LEU A 85 -15.07 -16.90 4.25
C LEU A 85 -16.03 -16.96 3.05
N GLY A 86 -17.30 -17.24 3.34
CA GLY A 86 -18.38 -17.18 2.35
C GLY A 86 -18.47 -15.79 1.72
N SER A 87 -18.80 -15.75 0.43
CA SER A 87 -18.90 -14.51 -0.37
C SER A 87 -17.61 -13.71 -0.60
N CYS A 88 -16.50 -14.05 0.07
CA CYS A 88 -15.22 -13.33 -0.09
C CYS A 88 -14.28 -13.92 -1.15
N THR A 89 -14.56 -15.16 -1.60
CA THR A 89 -13.73 -15.87 -2.59
C THR A 89 -12.23 -15.84 -2.23
N MET A 90 -11.90 -16.27 -1.01
CA MET A 90 -10.52 -16.37 -0.50
C MET A 90 -9.73 -17.47 -1.24
N LYS A 91 -9.37 -17.19 -2.49
CA LYS A 91 -8.56 -18.04 -3.37
C LYS A 91 -7.09 -17.67 -3.26
N TYR A 92 -6.20 -18.58 -3.68
CA TYR A 92 -4.76 -18.30 -3.76
C TYR A 92 -4.45 -17.01 -4.54
N ASN A 93 -3.51 -16.22 -4.03
CA ASN A 93 -2.96 -15.02 -4.66
C ASN A 93 -1.58 -15.35 -5.25
N PRO A 94 -1.45 -15.58 -6.57
CA PRO A 94 -0.17 -15.93 -7.19
C PRO A 94 0.92 -14.89 -6.95
N ARG A 95 2.09 -15.33 -6.46
CA ARG A 95 3.24 -14.44 -6.21
C ARG A 95 3.74 -13.72 -7.46
N LEU A 96 3.56 -14.34 -8.62
CA LEU A 96 3.87 -13.72 -9.92
C LEU A 96 3.10 -12.40 -10.12
N ASN A 97 1.86 -12.29 -9.62
CA ASN A 97 1.07 -11.07 -9.77
C ASN A 97 1.69 -9.90 -8.98
N GLU A 98 2.26 -10.18 -7.81
CA GLU A 98 2.96 -9.18 -6.99
C GLU A 98 4.27 -8.74 -7.65
N GLU A 99 4.98 -9.65 -8.32
CA GLU A 99 6.21 -9.35 -9.06
C GLU A 99 5.91 -8.44 -10.26
N ILE A 100 4.89 -8.80 -11.06
CA ILE A 100 4.46 -7.99 -12.21
C ILE A 100 3.97 -6.61 -11.75
N ALA A 101 3.12 -6.54 -10.72
CA ALA A 101 2.60 -5.27 -10.23
C ALA A 101 3.68 -4.33 -9.66
N ARG A 102 4.80 -4.89 -9.17
CA ARG A 102 5.95 -4.11 -8.68
C ARG A 102 6.94 -3.72 -9.77
N SER A 103 6.77 -4.20 -11.00
CA SER A 103 7.68 -3.83 -12.08
C SER A 103 7.69 -2.31 -12.26
N GLY A 104 8.85 -1.73 -12.57
CA GLY A 104 8.98 -0.27 -12.73
C GLY A 104 8.08 0.24 -13.87
N GLU A 105 7.88 -0.59 -14.89
CA GLU A 105 7.02 -0.30 -16.03
C GLU A 105 5.57 -0.06 -15.63
N LEU A 106 5.05 -0.70 -14.57
CA LEU A 106 3.68 -0.51 -14.07
C LEU A 106 3.59 0.42 -12.86
N SER A 107 4.52 0.28 -11.90
CA SER A 107 4.43 0.95 -10.60
C SER A 107 4.88 2.42 -10.62
N GLU A 108 5.68 2.82 -11.61
CA GLU A 108 6.20 4.19 -11.72
C GLU A 108 5.43 5.06 -12.73
N ALA A 109 4.35 4.53 -13.31
CA ALA A 109 3.54 5.26 -14.29
C ALA A 109 2.75 6.40 -13.64
N HIS A 110 2.77 7.58 -14.27
CA HIS A 110 1.95 8.70 -13.85
C HIS A 110 0.65 8.73 -14.67
N PRO A 111 -0.54 8.90 -14.05
CA PRO A 111 -1.82 8.83 -14.76
C PRO A 111 -2.04 9.93 -15.81
N TYR A 112 -1.22 10.98 -15.79
CA TYR A 112 -1.23 12.07 -16.79
C TYR A 112 -0.01 12.06 -17.72
N ASP A 113 0.71 10.95 -17.81
CA ASP A 113 1.75 10.81 -18.84
C ASP A 113 1.14 10.94 -20.25
N PRO A 114 1.91 11.44 -21.23
CA PRO A 114 1.49 11.45 -22.63
C PRO A 114 1.03 10.07 -23.09
N ILE A 115 -0.06 10.01 -23.85
CA ILE A 115 -0.71 8.76 -24.24
C ILE A 115 0.22 7.84 -25.05
N GLU A 116 1.17 8.43 -25.76
CA GLU A 116 2.18 7.74 -26.55
C GLU A 116 3.13 6.91 -25.65
N TRP A 117 3.35 7.33 -24.41
CA TRP A 117 4.21 6.63 -23.45
C TRP A 117 3.45 5.57 -22.66
N SER A 118 2.13 5.68 -22.57
CA SER A 118 1.27 4.78 -21.78
C SER A 118 0.67 3.61 -22.59
N GLN A 119 1.08 3.38 -23.83
CA GLN A 119 0.45 2.36 -24.70
C GLN A 119 0.48 0.94 -24.10
N GLY A 120 1.54 0.56 -23.37
CA GLY A 120 1.60 -0.73 -22.67
C GLY A 120 0.50 -0.88 -21.61
N HIS A 121 0.29 0.15 -20.78
CA HIS A 121 -0.78 0.19 -19.78
C HIS A 121 -2.16 0.12 -20.40
N LEU A 122 -2.38 0.94 -21.45
CA LEU A 122 -3.65 0.98 -22.16
C LEU A 122 -3.97 -0.35 -22.82
N ARG A 123 -2.96 -1.06 -23.33
CA ARG A 123 -3.13 -2.40 -23.85
C ARG A 123 -3.57 -3.38 -22.76
N VAL A 124 -2.92 -3.39 -21.59
CA VAL A 124 -3.31 -4.25 -20.46
C VAL A 124 -4.76 -3.98 -20.05
N MET A 125 -5.15 -2.71 -19.94
CA MET A 125 -6.53 -2.33 -19.59
C MET A 125 -7.54 -2.77 -20.66
N TRP A 126 -7.18 -2.61 -21.93
CA TRP A 126 -8.03 -3.01 -23.05
C TRP A 126 -8.21 -4.53 -23.13
N GLU A 127 -7.12 -5.30 -23.05
CA GLU A 127 -7.17 -6.77 -23.08
C GLU A 127 -8.03 -7.30 -21.91
N LEU A 128 -7.84 -6.76 -20.69
CA LEU A 128 -8.68 -7.12 -19.54
C LEU A 128 -10.17 -6.79 -19.77
N THR A 129 -10.47 -5.66 -20.40
CA THR A 129 -11.85 -5.25 -20.71
C THR A 129 -12.50 -6.22 -21.70
N GLU A 130 -11.78 -6.63 -22.74
CA GLU A 130 -12.27 -7.61 -23.72
C GLU A 130 -12.46 -8.99 -23.12
N ASP A 131 -11.54 -9.46 -22.28
CA ASP A 131 -11.67 -10.72 -21.55
C ASP A 131 -12.91 -10.72 -20.65
N LEU A 132 -13.14 -9.64 -19.89
CA LEU A 132 -14.31 -9.50 -19.02
C LEU A 132 -15.61 -9.43 -19.82
N LYS A 133 -15.63 -8.77 -20.97
CA LYS A 133 -16.79 -8.81 -21.89
C LYS A 133 -17.07 -10.23 -22.36
N GLY A 134 -16.03 -10.99 -22.72
CA GLY A 134 -16.15 -12.39 -23.13
C GLY A 134 -16.76 -13.28 -22.04
N VAL A 135 -16.35 -13.11 -20.78
CA VAL A 135 -16.86 -13.90 -19.64
C VAL A 135 -18.29 -13.49 -19.23
N THR A 136 -18.61 -12.20 -19.30
CA THR A 136 -19.89 -11.66 -18.79
C THR A 136 -20.98 -11.54 -19.86
N GLY A 137 -20.63 -11.54 -21.14
CA GLY A 137 -21.56 -11.28 -22.25
C GLY A 137 -22.00 -9.82 -22.37
N MET A 138 -21.34 -8.89 -21.68
CA MET A 138 -21.69 -7.46 -21.69
C MET A 138 -21.15 -6.76 -22.95
N PRO A 139 -21.85 -5.74 -23.48
CA PRO A 139 -21.40 -4.98 -24.65
C PRO A 139 -20.19 -4.08 -24.35
N GLY A 140 -19.96 -3.74 -23.08
CA GLY A 140 -18.84 -2.91 -22.63
C GLY A 140 -18.58 -3.08 -21.14
N VAL A 141 -17.35 -2.75 -20.72
CA VAL A 141 -16.88 -2.82 -19.32
C VAL A 141 -16.09 -1.54 -19.01
N SER A 142 -16.20 -1.04 -17.78
CA SER A 142 -15.37 0.05 -17.25
C SER A 142 -14.51 -0.47 -16.11
N LEU A 143 -13.22 -0.11 -16.11
CA LEU A 143 -12.25 -0.45 -15.06
C LEU A 143 -12.10 0.66 -13.99
N GLN A 144 -12.90 1.73 -14.07
CA GLN A 144 -12.81 2.88 -13.16
C GLN A 144 -13.30 2.60 -11.73
N PRO A 145 -14.37 1.81 -11.48
CA PRO A 145 -14.85 1.58 -10.11
C PRO A 145 -13.85 0.76 -9.28
N ALA A 146 -13.45 1.29 -8.12
CA ALA A 146 -12.40 0.70 -7.27
C ALA A 146 -12.84 -0.52 -6.42
N ALA A 147 -14.14 -0.84 -6.37
CA ALA A 147 -14.70 -1.93 -5.58
C ALA A 147 -16.10 -2.33 -6.07
N GLY A 148 -16.61 -3.49 -5.64
CA GLY A 148 -17.94 -3.99 -6.02
C GLY A 148 -19.08 -2.99 -5.74
N ALA A 149 -19.18 -2.48 -4.50
CA ALA A 149 -20.21 -1.49 -4.14
C ALA A 149 -20.11 -0.17 -4.95
N HIS A 150 -18.90 0.22 -5.36
CA HIS A 150 -18.70 1.38 -6.23
C HIS A 150 -19.19 1.06 -7.66
N GLY A 151 -19.00 -0.18 -8.12
CA GLY A 151 -19.58 -0.68 -9.37
C GLY A 151 -21.11 -0.70 -9.36
N GLU A 152 -21.72 -1.12 -8.25
CA GLU A 152 -23.18 -1.07 -8.07
C GLU A 152 -23.72 0.35 -8.18
N LEU A 153 -23.11 1.31 -7.47
CA LEU A 153 -23.48 2.73 -7.59
C LEU A 153 -23.33 3.23 -9.03
N THR A 154 -22.23 2.88 -9.71
CA THR A 154 -22.01 3.25 -11.11
C THR A 154 -23.12 2.69 -12.00
N GLY A 155 -23.50 1.42 -11.81
CA GLY A 155 -24.60 0.80 -12.54
C GLY A 155 -25.94 1.48 -12.32
N LEU A 156 -26.26 1.85 -11.07
CA LEU A 156 -27.49 2.61 -10.76
C LEU A 156 -27.50 3.96 -11.47
N MET A 157 -26.37 4.68 -11.49
CA MET A 157 -26.24 5.99 -12.15
C MET A 157 -26.32 5.92 -13.68
N LEU A 158 -26.03 4.76 -14.29
CA LEU A 158 -26.16 4.58 -15.75
C LEU A 158 -27.61 4.32 -16.18
N VAL A 159 -28.43 3.75 -15.29
CA VAL A 159 -29.83 3.41 -15.58
C VAL A 159 -30.79 4.53 -15.19
N SER A 160 -30.43 5.36 -14.20
CA SER A 160 -31.19 6.54 -13.76
C SER A 160 -31.25 7.63 -14.82
#